data_AF-A0A853D8B6-F1
#
_entry.id   AF-A0A853D8B6-F1
#
_cell.length_a   1.000
_cell.length_b   1.000
_cell.length_c   1.000
_cell.angle_alpha   90.00
_cell.angle_beta   90.00
_cell.angle_gamma   90.00
#
_symmetry.space_group_name_H-M   'P 1'
#
loop_
_entity.id
_entity.type
_entity.pdbx_description
1 polymer ?
#
loop_
_entity_poly.entity_id
_entity_poly.type
_entity_poly.pdbx_seq_one_letter_code
_entity_poly.pdbx_strand_id
1 'polypeptide(L)'
;MATFTSSDLLHGAEFTDVDLGGSRFVRTDFSGVTMRAVDVQGTDIDAPWLSAADGGLLINGVDVVAFVEAELDRRFPGRAQRRAATPDDLRAAWAALEATWAATGERVASMPRGTVDVSVAGEWSYAQTLRHLIMATDTWLGRAILGVERPYHPIGLPNSEYETDGYDLSVFTDATPPYDEILAVRAEHVAMVRDFIAALTAQDLARSCRHPWAPDRRVSALACLHTILEEEWAHHRYAVRDLASIIGQPETGISADD
;
A
#
# COMPACT_ATOMS: atom_id res chain seq x y z
N MET A 1 -17.59 10.38 -21.46
CA MET A 1 -17.22 10.51 -20.04
C MET A 1 -16.26 11.69 -19.95
N ALA A 2 -16.51 12.67 -19.08
CA ALA A 2 -15.54 13.71 -18.81
C ALA A 2 -14.49 13.14 -17.82
N THR A 3 -13.22 13.36 -18.10
CA THR A 3 -12.12 12.96 -17.21
C THR A 3 -11.36 14.23 -16.83
N PHE A 4 -11.18 14.43 -15.53
CA PHE A 4 -10.35 15.51 -14.97
C PHE A 4 -9.04 14.91 -14.50
N THR A 5 -7.95 15.62 -14.76
CA THR A 5 -6.57 15.19 -14.52
C THR A 5 -5.85 16.22 -13.66
N SER A 6 -4.56 16.00 -13.36
CA SER A 6 -3.76 16.94 -12.58
C SER A 6 -3.61 18.33 -13.21
N SER A 7 -3.86 18.49 -14.53
CA SER A 7 -3.91 19.81 -15.17
C SER A 7 -5.22 20.56 -14.95
N ASP A 8 -6.26 19.87 -14.46
CA ASP A 8 -7.59 20.43 -14.23
C ASP A 8 -7.73 20.83 -12.76
N LEU A 9 -7.62 22.12 -12.46
CA LEU A 9 -7.82 22.63 -11.11
C LEU A 9 -9.31 22.93 -10.88
N LEU A 10 -9.95 22.09 -10.06
CA LEU A 10 -11.34 22.28 -9.62
C LEU A 10 -11.45 22.99 -8.26
N HIS A 11 -10.40 23.70 -7.84
CA HIS A 11 -10.42 24.45 -6.58
C HIS A 11 -11.52 25.51 -6.59
N GLY A 12 -12.36 25.49 -5.55
CA GLY A 12 -13.51 26.39 -5.43
C GLY A 12 -14.68 26.05 -6.36
N ALA A 13 -14.64 24.93 -7.09
CA ALA A 13 -15.80 24.45 -7.83
C ALA A 13 -16.96 24.10 -6.87
N GLU A 14 -18.17 24.50 -7.24
CA GLU A 14 -19.40 24.17 -6.53
C GLU A 14 -20.21 23.19 -7.39
N PHE A 15 -20.61 22.06 -6.78
CA PHE A 15 -21.46 21.05 -7.41
C PHE A 15 -22.80 21.04 -6.68
N THR A 16 -23.83 21.60 -7.30
CA THR A 16 -25.17 21.72 -6.72
C THR A 16 -26.17 20.92 -7.55
N ASP A 17 -26.87 19.98 -6.89
CA ASP A 17 -27.82 19.05 -7.50
C ASP A 17 -27.23 18.23 -8.66
N VAL A 18 -25.93 17.90 -8.58
CA VAL A 18 -25.23 17.07 -9.57
C VAL A 18 -25.16 15.62 -9.08
N ASP A 19 -25.51 14.68 -9.95
CA ASP A 19 -25.31 13.25 -9.70
C ASP A 19 -23.85 12.85 -10.01
N LEU A 20 -23.11 12.49 -8.95
CA LEU A 20 -21.75 11.94 -9.04
C LEU A 20 -21.74 10.41 -8.82
N GLY A 21 -22.91 9.76 -8.81
CA GLY A 21 -23.08 8.33 -8.64
C GLY A 21 -22.25 7.52 -9.63
N GLY A 22 -21.49 6.55 -9.12
CA GLY A 22 -20.58 5.74 -9.92
C GLY A 22 -19.30 6.45 -10.38
N SER A 23 -19.07 7.71 -9.99
CA SER A 23 -17.78 8.38 -10.21
C SER A 23 -16.68 7.70 -9.42
N ARG A 24 -15.47 7.66 -10.00
CA ARG A 24 -14.29 7.11 -9.33
C ARG A 24 -13.24 8.21 -9.18
N PHE A 25 -12.83 8.46 -7.94
CA PHE A 25 -11.80 9.42 -7.61
C PHE A 25 -10.53 8.67 -7.24
N VAL A 26 -9.48 8.81 -8.05
CA VAL A 26 -8.23 8.08 -7.88
C VAL A 26 -7.14 9.12 -7.64
N ARG A 27 -6.54 9.06 -6.45
CA ARG A 27 -5.46 9.98 -6.05
C ARG A 27 -5.87 11.45 -6.15
N THR A 28 -7.11 11.72 -5.77
CA THR A 28 -7.70 13.05 -5.74
C THR A 28 -7.57 13.64 -4.34
N ASP A 29 -7.14 14.90 -4.26
CA ASP A 29 -7.08 15.62 -2.99
C ASP A 29 -8.48 16.13 -2.60
N PHE A 30 -9.01 15.62 -1.49
CA PHE A 30 -10.27 16.06 -0.89
C PHE A 30 -10.05 16.94 0.34
N SER A 31 -8.82 17.36 0.62
CA SER A 31 -8.49 18.21 1.78
C SER A 31 -9.30 19.51 1.74
N GLY A 32 -10.02 19.79 2.83
CA GLY A 32 -10.85 20.98 2.96
C GLY A 32 -12.17 20.95 2.18
N VAL A 33 -12.52 19.86 1.48
CA VAL A 33 -13.82 19.73 0.82
C VAL A 33 -14.93 19.67 1.87
N THR A 34 -15.95 20.51 1.69
CA THR A 34 -17.13 20.54 2.56
C THR A 34 -18.33 19.93 1.82
N MET A 35 -18.86 18.83 2.35
CA MET A 35 -20.05 18.17 1.80
C MET A 35 -21.24 18.42 2.75
N ARG A 36 -22.31 19.06 2.24
CA ARG A 36 -23.51 19.36 3.03
C ARG A 36 -24.75 18.83 2.32
N ALA A 37 -25.62 18.15 3.07
CA ALA A 37 -26.85 17.55 2.55
C ALA A 37 -26.61 16.64 1.33
N VAL A 38 -25.50 15.89 1.34
CA VAL A 38 -25.14 14.93 0.30
C VAL A 38 -25.68 13.54 0.64
N ASP A 39 -26.02 12.75 -0.38
CA ASP A 39 -26.24 11.32 -0.23
C ASP A 39 -24.89 10.60 -0.41
N VAL A 40 -24.46 9.88 0.63
CA VAL A 40 -23.21 9.10 0.67
C VAL A 40 -23.46 7.60 0.77
N GLN A 41 -24.70 7.15 0.50
CA GLN A 41 -25.04 5.74 0.53
C GLN A 41 -24.16 4.96 -0.46
N GLY A 42 -23.42 3.98 0.06
CA GLY A 42 -22.51 3.16 -0.75
C GLY A 42 -21.22 3.87 -1.17
N THR A 43 -20.92 5.05 -0.63
CA THR A 43 -19.59 5.67 -0.81
C THR A 43 -18.53 4.84 -0.09
N ASP A 44 -17.52 4.43 -0.84
CA ASP A 44 -16.33 3.76 -0.32
C ASP A 44 -15.12 4.69 -0.46
N ILE A 45 -14.33 4.79 0.61
CA ILE A 45 -13.16 5.67 0.67
C ILE A 45 -11.97 4.84 1.11
N ASP A 46 -11.04 4.64 0.18
CA ASP A 46 -9.75 4.06 0.49
C ASP A 46 -8.70 5.16 0.69
N ALA A 47 -8.42 5.47 1.96
CA ALA A 47 -7.50 6.54 2.35
C ALA A 47 -6.30 5.93 3.11
N PRO A 48 -5.22 5.49 2.42
CA PRO A 48 -4.02 4.95 3.07
C PRO A 48 -3.39 5.91 4.09
N TRP A 49 -3.55 7.21 3.85
CA TRP A 49 -2.95 8.28 4.65
C TRP A 49 -3.91 8.83 5.72
N LEU A 50 -5.05 8.15 5.97
CA LEU A 50 -6.11 8.65 6.84
C LEU A 50 -5.60 9.06 8.24
N SER A 51 -4.73 8.25 8.84
CA SER A 51 -4.16 8.55 10.17
C SER A 51 -3.06 9.61 10.18
N ALA A 52 -2.52 9.97 9.01
CA ALA A 52 -1.46 10.97 8.85
C ALA A 52 -2.01 12.36 8.47
N ALA A 53 -3.31 12.46 8.18
CA ALA A 53 -3.93 13.70 7.75
C ALA A 53 -4.19 14.65 8.93
N ASP A 54 -3.67 15.87 8.84
CA ASP A 54 -4.03 16.95 9.74
C ASP A 54 -5.47 17.40 9.48
N GLY A 55 -6.33 17.34 10.50
CA GLY A 55 -7.74 17.77 10.40
C GLY A 55 -8.78 16.66 10.40
N GLY A 56 -8.37 15.39 10.39
CA GLY A 56 -9.25 14.23 10.53
C GLY A 56 -10.23 14.01 9.37
N LEU A 57 -11.11 13.02 9.51
CA LEU A 57 -12.22 12.76 8.58
C LEU A 57 -13.53 12.87 9.35
N LEU A 58 -14.34 13.88 9.05
CA LEU A 58 -15.57 14.16 9.77
C LEU A 58 -16.78 13.60 9.04
N ILE A 59 -17.57 12.76 9.72
CA ILE A 59 -18.91 12.34 9.28
C ILE A 59 -19.93 12.92 10.25
N ASN A 60 -20.83 13.78 9.75
CA ASN A 60 -21.81 14.50 10.57
C ASN A 60 -21.17 15.24 11.77
N GLY A 61 -19.97 15.78 11.59
CA GLY A 61 -19.22 16.50 12.63
C GLY A 61 -18.44 15.61 13.61
N VAL A 62 -18.47 14.29 13.44
CA VAL A 62 -17.71 13.34 14.26
C VAL A 62 -16.45 12.93 13.52
N ASP A 63 -15.27 13.08 14.15
CA ASP A 63 -14.02 12.53 13.63
C ASP A 63 -14.03 11.00 13.76
N VAL A 64 -14.00 10.31 12.63
CA VAL A 64 -14.08 8.85 12.56
C VAL A 64 -12.71 8.17 12.45
N VAL A 65 -11.60 8.92 12.36
CA VAL A 65 -10.27 8.32 12.11
C VAL A 65 -9.90 7.27 13.16
N ALA A 66 -10.03 7.59 14.44
CA ALA A 66 -9.70 6.65 15.52
C ALA A 66 -10.61 5.41 15.53
N PHE A 67 -11.89 5.58 15.18
CA PHE A 67 -12.84 4.47 15.06
C PHE A 67 -12.43 3.52 13.92
N VAL A 68 -12.10 4.08 12.75
CA VAL A 68 -11.64 3.30 11.59
C VAL A 68 -10.34 2.58 11.90
N GLU A 69 -9.36 3.25 12.50
CA GLU A 69 -8.08 2.64 12.89
C GLU A 69 -8.25 1.47 13.87
N ALA A 70 -9.11 1.63 14.88
CA ALA A 70 -9.40 0.55 15.83
C ALA A 70 -10.09 -0.65 15.17
N GLU A 71 -11.02 -0.39 14.23
CA GLU A 71 -11.69 -1.44 13.48
C GLU A 71 -10.73 -2.16 12.50
N LEU A 72 -9.79 -1.44 11.88
CA LEU A 72 -8.73 -2.04 11.08
C LEU A 72 -7.82 -2.92 11.94
N ASP A 73 -7.38 -2.43 13.10
CA ASP A 73 -6.56 -3.22 14.03
C ASP A 73 -7.30 -4.47 14.54
N ARG A 74 -8.64 -4.42 14.66
CA ARG A 74 -9.48 -5.58 14.99
C ARG A 74 -9.59 -6.58 13.83
N ARG A 75 -9.72 -6.11 12.60
CA ARG A 75 -9.85 -6.96 11.38
C ARG A 75 -8.53 -7.60 10.97
N PHE A 76 -7.41 -6.96 11.28
CA PHE A 76 -6.06 -7.39 10.93
C PHE A 76 -5.23 -7.58 12.21
N PRO A 77 -5.37 -8.72 12.92
CA PRO A 77 -4.60 -9.00 14.13
C PRO A 77 -3.10 -8.85 13.90
N GLY A 78 -2.44 -8.06 14.73
CA GLY A 78 -1.01 -7.71 14.58
C GLY A 78 -0.76 -6.37 13.90
N ARG A 79 -1.72 -5.80 13.15
CA ARG A 79 -1.55 -4.51 12.46
C ARG A 79 -1.15 -3.38 13.41
N ALA A 80 -1.71 -3.33 14.62
CA ALA A 80 -1.36 -2.32 15.62
C ALA A 80 0.15 -2.27 15.94
N GLN A 81 0.87 -3.38 15.75
CA GLN A 81 2.31 -3.49 15.97
C GLN A 81 3.14 -2.78 14.89
N ARG A 82 2.53 -2.26 13.81
CA ARG A 82 3.19 -1.37 12.84
C ARG A 82 3.82 -0.13 13.49
N ARG A 83 3.32 0.23 14.69
CA ARG A 83 3.82 1.33 15.53
C ARG A 83 4.84 0.88 16.60
N ALA A 84 5.38 -0.33 16.51
CA ALA A 84 6.36 -0.88 17.44
C ALA A 84 7.55 0.06 17.62
N ALA A 85 7.88 0.42 18.86
CA ALA A 85 8.87 1.47 19.15
C ALA A 85 10.20 0.93 19.68
N THR A 86 10.25 -0.35 20.05
CA THR A 86 11.44 -0.99 20.60
C THR A 86 11.96 -2.09 19.67
N PRO A 87 13.25 -2.47 19.76
CA PRO A 87 13.77 -3.57 18.95
C PRO A 87 13.02 -4.88 19.15
N ASP A 88 12.63 -5.21 20.38
CA ASP A 88 11.89 -6.44 20.67
C ASP A 88 10.46 -6.40 20.10
N ASP A 89 9.78 -5.26 20.22
CA ASP A 89 8.47 -5.08 19.61
C ASP A 89 8.53 -5.15 18.08
N LEU A 90 9.60 -4.62 17.46
CA LEU A 90 9.82 -4.69 16.02
C LEU A 90 10.07 -6.13 15.55
N ARG A 91 10.84 -6.92 16.31
CA ARG A 91 11.02 -8.37 16.04
C ARG A 91 9.67 -9.09 16.09
N ALA A 92 8.86 -8.81 17.10
CA ALA A 92 7.53 -9.40 17.23
C ALA A 92 6.58 -8.97 16.10
N ALA A 93 6.59 -7.67 15.76
CA ALA A 93 5.79 -7.10 14.68
C ALA A 93 6.12 -7.75 13.33
N TRP A 94 7.41 -7.88 13.02
CA TRP A 94 7.88 -8.47 11.78
C TRP A 94 7.53 -9.96 11.69
N ALA A 95 7.70 -10.72 12.77
CA ALA A 95 7.30 -12.13 12.82
C ALA A 95 5.78 -12.33 12.60
N ALA A 96 4.94 -11.48 13.20
CA ALA A 96 3.49 -11.52 13.00
C ALA A 96 3.10 -11.19 11.55
N LEU A 97 3.77 -10.21 10.96
CA LEU A 97 3.58 -9.83 9.56
C LEU A 97 3.96 -10.96 8.61
N GLU A 98 5.13 -11.59 8.79
CA GLU A 98 5.56 -12.72 7.97
C GLU A 98 4.59 -13.89 8.02
N ALA A 99 4.13 -14.27 9.22
CA ALA A 99 3.13 -15.32 9.39
C ALA A 99 1.82 -14.97 8.66
N THR A 100 1.42 -13.70 8.70
CA THR A 100 0.20 -13.20 8.04
C THR A 100 0.31 -13.28 6.51
N TRP A 101 1.44 -12.86 5.94
CA TRP A 101 1.68 -13.01 4.50
C TRP A 101 1.83 -14.46 4.07
N ALA A 102 2.47 -15.32 4.88
CA ALA A 102 2.58 -16.75 4.59
C ALA A 102 1.19 -17.40 4.48
N ALA A 103 0.29 -17.12 5.42
CA ALA A 103 -1.08 -17.64 5.38
C ALA A 103 -1.85 -17.15 4.14
N THR A 104 -1.69 -15.88 3.74
CA THR A 104 -2.26 -15.38 2.48
C THR A 104 -1.65 -16.07 1.26
N GLY A 105 -0.34 -16.31 1.25
CA GLY A 105 0.36 -17.03 0.19
C GLY A 105 -0.14 -18.47 0.03
N GLU A 106 -0.34 -19.19 1.13
CA GLU A 106 -0.94 -20.53 1.13
C GLU A 106 -2.36 -20.52 0.56
N ARG A 107 -3.18 -19.54 0.94
CA ARG A 107 -4.52 -19.34 0.37
C ARG A 107 -4.42 -19.13 -1.14
N VAL A 108 -3.59 -18.21 -1.61
CA VAL A 108 -3.42 -17.91 -3.04
C VAL A 108 -2.93 -19.15 -3.81
N ALA A 109 -2.04 -19.96 -3.24
CA ALA A 109 -1.57 -21.20 -3.85
C ALA A 109 -2.68 -22.25 -4.05
N SER A 110 -3.76 -22.17 -3.25
CA SER A 110 -4.94 -23.03 -3.40
C SER A 110 -6.00 -22.47 -4.37
N MET A 111 -5.84 -21.24 -4.85
CA MET A 111 -6.77 -20.59 -5.77
C MET A 111 -6.51 -21.03 -7.23
N PRO A 112 -7.48 -20.82 -8.15
CA PRO A 112 -7.30 -21.14 -9.57
C PRO A 112 -6.03 -20.51 -10.17
N ARG A 113 -5.40 -21.22 -11.11
CA ARG A 113 -4.22 -20.72 -11.83
C ARG A 113 -4.52 -19.37 -12.49
N GLY A 114 -3.56 -18.44 -12.41
CA GLY A 114 -3.70 -17.08 -12.93
C GLY A 114 -4.32 -16.07 -11.95
N THR A 115 -4.83 -16.51 -10.79
CA THR A 115 -5.36 -15.61 -9.73
C THR A 115 -4.38 -14.48 -9.40
N VAL A 116 -3.09 -14.79 -9.34
CA VAL A 116 -2.03 -13.83 -8.95
C VAL A 116 -1.92 -12.64 -9.89
N ASP A 117 -2.41 -12.79 -11.13
CA ASP A 117 -2.33 -11.79 -12.19
C ASP A 117 -3.65 -11.02 -12.39
N VAL A 118 -4.71 -11.38 -11.66
CA VAL A 118 -6.01 -10.72 -11.79
C VAL A 118 -5.98 -9.35 -11.10
N SER A 119 -6.25 -8.30 -11.88
CA SER A 119 -6.53 -6.96 -11.39
C SER A 119 -8.02 -6.82 -11.07
N VAL A 120 -8.35 -6.25 -9.92
CA VAL A 120 -9.72 -5.94 -9.49
C VAL A 120 -9.92 -4.43 -9.53
N ALA A 121 -11.00 -3.96 -10.17
CA ALA A 121 -11.32 -2.54 -10.30
C ALA A 121 -10.20 -1.64 -10.90
N GLY A 122 -9.28 -2.23 -11.66
CA GLY A 122 -8.12 -1.53 -12.23
C GLY A 122 -7.02 -1.22 -11.22
N GLU A 123 -7.04 -1.86 -10.05
CA GLU A 123 -5.97 -1.82 -9.05
C GLU A 123 -4.91 -2.89 -9.31
N TRP A 124 -3.83 -2.88 -8.55
CA TRP A 124 -2.75 -3.85 -8.70
C TRP A 124 -3.21 -5.28 -8.43
N SER A 125 -2.72 -6.21 -9.25
CA SER A 125 -2.84 -7.64 -8.95
C SER A 125 -2.04 -8.03 -7.70
N TYR A 126 -2.27 -9.24 -7.20
CA TYR A 126 -1.47 -9.79 -6.09
C TYR A 126 0.03 -9.81 -6.43
N ALA A 127 0.40 -10.26 -7.63
CA ALA A 127 1.79 -10.27 -8.09
C ALA A 127 2.38 -8.84 -8.17
N GLN A 128 1.62 -7.87 -8.68
CA GLN A 128 2.05 -6.46 -8.72
C GLN A 128 2.23 -5.87 -7.32
N THR A 129 1.37 -6.25 -6.37
CA THR A 129 1.49 -5.85 -4.97
C THR A 129 2.78 -6.38 -4.35
N LEU A 130 3.14 -7.65 -4.57
CA LEU A 130 4.41 -8.19 -4.08
C LEU A 130 5.63 -7.48 -4.70
N ARG A 131 5.57 -7.15 -5.99
CA ARG A 131 6.59 -6.36 -6.68
C ARG A 131 6.73 -4.96 -6.09
N HIS A 132 5.61 -4.35 -5.70
CA HIS A 132 5.65 -3.05 -5.03
C HIS A 132 6.33 -3.12 -3.67
N LEU A 133 6.04 -4.15 -2.86
CA LEU A 133 6.66 -4.34 -1.55
C LEU A 133 8.18 -4.60 -1.63
N ILE A 134 8.65 -5.21 -2.71
CA ILE A 134 10.09 -5.29 -3.03
C ILE A 134 10.67 -3.88 -3.19
N MET A 135 10.06 -3.05 -4.05
CA MET A 135 10.48 -1.66 -4.27
C MET A 135 10.41 -0.80 -3.00
N ALA A 136 9.37 -0.98 -2.17
CA ALA A 136 9.23 -0.29 -0.89
C ALA A 136 10.36 -0.65 0.08
N THR A 137 10.75 -1.94 0.13
CA THR A 137 11.90 -2.41 0.91
C THR A 137 13.20 -1.79 0.41
N ASP A 138 13.45 -1.81 -0.89
CA ASP A 138 14.63 -1.18 -1.50
C ASP A 138 14.71 0.31 -1.21
N THR A 139 13.57 1.00 -1.22
CA THR A 139 13.46 2.42 -0.89
C THR A 139 13.84 2.68 0.56
N TRP A 140 13.16 2.04 1.50
CA TRP A 140 13.23 2.45 2.91
C TRP A 140 14.35 1.74 3.66
N LEU A 141 14.60 0.47 3.39
CA LEU A 141 15.74 -0.25 3.96
C LEU A 141 17.00 0.00 3.13
N GLY A 142 16.98 -0.29 1.83
CA GLY A 142 18.14 -0.20 0.95
C GLY A 142 18.70 1.22 0.84
N ARG A 143 17.89 2.18 0.36
CA ARG A 143 18.32 3.57 0.16
C ARG A 143 18.48 4.30 1.48
N ALA A 144 17.42 4.36 2.29
CA ALA A 144 17.37 5.32 3.40
C ALA A 144 18.17 4.83 4.62
N ILE A 145 18.00 3.57 5.01
CA ILE A 145 18.68 2.99 6.19
C ILE A 145 20.11 2.54 5.84
N LEU A 146 20.30 1.78 4.76
CA LEU A 146 21.61 1.18 4.43
C LEU A 146 22.49 2.10 3.57
N GLY A 147 21.92 3.12 2.93
CA GLY A 147 22.68 4.07 2.12
C GLY A 147 23.17 3.51 0.79
N VAL A 148 22.50 2.47 0.26
CA VAL A 148 22.84 1.88 -1.04
C VAL A 148 22.44 2.86 -2.16
N GLU A 149 23.40 3.20 -3.02
CA GLU A 149 23.22 4.22 -4.07
C GLU A 149 22.17 3.79 -5.13
N ARG A 150 22.22 2.52 -5.54
CA ARG A 150 21.30 1.91 -6.52
C ARG A 150 20.62 0.69 -5.90
N PRO A 151 19.62 0.89 -5.04
CA PRO A 151 19.05 -0.18 -4.23
C PRO A 151 18.05 -1.04 -5.00
N TYR A 152 17.47 -0.52 -6.09
CA TYR A 152 16.29 -1.10 -6.70
C TYR A 152 16.57 -2.38 -7.49
N HIS A 153 15.83 -3.43 -7.15
CA HIS A 153 15.78 -4.65 -7.93
C HIS A 153 14.88 -4.46 -9.18
N PRO A 154 15.26 -4.96 -10.38
CA PRO A 154 14.46 -4.79 -11.60
C PRO A 154 13.03 -5.35 -11.55
N ILE A 155 12.80 -6.37 -10.73
CA ILE A 155 11.45 -6.93 -10.48
C ILE A 155 10.55 -5.98 -9.70
N GLY A 156 11.10 -5.01 -8.97
CA GLY A 156 10.32 -4.02 -8.24
C GLY A 156 9.28 -3.33 -9.14
N LEU A 157 8.17 -2.90 -8.54
CA LEU A 157 7.14 -2.13 -9.23
C LEU A 157 6.91 -0.81 -8.49
N PRO A 158 7.30 0.34 -9.07
CA PRO A 158 7.06 1.62 -8.45
C PRO A 158 5.57 2.01 -8.45
N ASN A 159 5.21 2.97 -7.58
CA ASN A 159 3.87 3.57 -7.57
C ASN A 159 3.59 4.32 -8.88
N SER A 160 2.32 4.51 -9.22
CA SER A 160 1.90 5.08 -10.52
C SER A 160 2.42 6.49 -10.78
N GLU A 161 2.74 7.26 -9.74
CA GLU A 161 3.22 8.64 -9.84
C GLU A 161 4.73 8.71 -10.08
N TYR A 162 5.46 7.61 -9.95
CA TYR A 162 6.91 7.63 -9.82
C TYR A 162 7.61 8.38 -10.97
N GLU A 163 7.20 8.14 -12.22
CA GLU A 163 7.73 8.89 -13.36
C GLU A 163 7.28 10.35 -13.38
N THR A 164 5.99 10.61 -13.08
CA THR A 164 5.46 11.97 -13.04
C THR A 164 6.03 12.81 -11.89
N ASP A 165 6.53 12.16 -10.85
CA ASP A 165 7.28 12.76 -9.74
C ASP A 165 8.77 13.01 -10.09
N GLY A 166 9.18 12.64 -11.31
CA GLY A 166 10.51 12.90 -11.88
C GLY A 166 11.54 11.81 -11.63
N TYR A 167 11.13 10.59 -11.25
CA TYR A 167 12.05 9.49 -11.01
C TYR A 167 12.24 8.58 -12.24
N ASP A 168 13.42 7.97 -12.33
CA ASP A 168 13.83 7.12 -13.45
C ASP A 168 13.27 5.70 -13.33
N LEU A 169 12.44 5.30 -14.30
CA LEU A 169 11.87 3.96 -14.41
C LEU A 169 12.83 2.92 -15.01
N SER A 170 13.97 3.32 -15.59
CA SER A 170 14.82 2.45 -16.42
C SER A 170 15.38 1.22 -15.72
N VAL A 171 15.42 1.22 -14.39
CA VAL A 171 15.85 0.07 -13.58
C VAL A 171 14.79 -1.03 -13.55
N PHE A 172 13.51 -0.68 -13.65
CA PHE A 172 12.40 -1.61 -13.49
C PHE A 172 12.04 -2.28 -14.82
N THR A 173 11.63 -3.54 -14.76
CA THR A 173 11.22 -4.28 -15.95
C THR A 173 9.79 -3.94 -16.38
N ASP A 174 9.63 -3.66 -17.68
CA ASP A 174 8.33 -3.51 -18.35
C ASP A 174 7.66 -4.87 -18.66
N ALA A 175 8.41 -5.97 -18.56
CA ALA A 175 7.86 -7.31 -18.72
C ALA A 175 7.07 -7.74 -17.48
N THR A 176 6.18 -8.72 -17.63
CA THR A 176 5.56 -9.40 -16.49
C THR A 176 6.49 -10.53 -16.04
N PRO A 177 7.15 -10.42 -14.87
CA PRO A 177 8.07 -11.46 -14.41
C PRO A 177 7.29 -12.72 -14.02
N PRO A 178 7.88 -13.91 -14.18
CA PRO A 178 7.33 -15.16 -13.64
C PRO A 178 7.05 -15.05 -12.15
N TYR A 179 5.90 -15.58 -11.70
CA TYR A 179 5.47 -15.45 -10.31
C TYR A 179 6.41 -16.13 -9.30
N ASP A 180 7.05 -17.23 -9.68
CA ASP A 180 8.08 -17.90 -8.87
C ASP A 180 9.35 -17.04 -8.69
N GLU A 181 9.74 -16.28 -9.72
CA GLU A 181 10.83 -15.31 -9.63
C GLU A 181 10.47 -14.14 -8.69
N ILE A 182 9.23 -13.64 -8.77
CA ILE A 182 8.70 -12.62 -7.85
C ILE A 182 8.76 -13.13 -6.40
N LEU A 183 8.34 -14.36 -6.14
CA LEU A 183 8.37 -14.96 -4.82
C LEU A 183 9.81 -15.14 -4.29
N ALA A 184 10.74 -15.55 -5.14
CA ALA A 184 12.15 -15.70 -4.77
C ALA A 184 12.75 -14.35 -4.32
N VAL A 185 12.59 -13.31 -5.14
CA VAL A 185 13.09 -11.97 -4.81
C VAL A 185 12.37 -11.42 -3.57
N ARG A 186 11.06 -11.61 -3.45
CA ARG A 186 10.30 -11.21 -2.27
C ARG A 186 10.84 -11.88 -1.00
N ALA A 187 11.16 -13.17 -1.04
CA ALA A 187 11.72 -13.89 0.09
C ALA A 187 13.08 -13.34 0.54
N GLU A 188 13.94 -12.95 -0.41
CA GLU A 188 15.21 -12.27 -0.12
C GLU A 188 14.98 -10.93 0.59
N HIS A 189 14.04 -10.11 0.11
CA HIS A 189 13.74 -8.81 0.72
C HIS A 189 13.12 -8.95 2.11
N VAL A 190 12.25 -9.95 2.31
CA VAL A 190 11.72 -10.29 3.64
C VAL A 190 12.86 -10.67 4.59
N ALA A 191 13.80 -11.51 4.14
CA ALA A 191 14.95 -11.91 4.93
C ALA A 191 15.87 -10.73 5.26
N MET A 192 16.09 -9.80 4.32
CA MET A 192 16.88 -8.59 4.57
C MET A 192 16.31 -7.74 5.72
N VAL A 193 15.00 -7.52 5.74
CA VAL A 193 14.34 -6.78 6.82
C VAL A 193 14.41 -7.56 8.13
N ARG A 194 14.14 -8.87 8.09
CA ARG A 194 14.23 -9.75 9.27
C ARG A 194 15.62 -9.69 9.92
N ASP A 195 16.66 -9.85 9.12
CA ASP A 195 18.05 -9.89 9.60
C ASP A 195 18.49 -8.53 10.15
N PHE A 196 18.06 -7.44 9.49
CA PHE A 196 18.30 -6.09 9.98
C PHE A 196 17.63 -5.86 11.35
N ILE A 197 16.34 -6.21 11.49
CA ILE A 197 15.60 -6.08 12.76
C ILE A 197 16.20 -6.99 13.84
N ALA A 198 16.66 -8.19 13.49
CA ALA A 198 17.27 -9.12 14.44
C ALA A 198 18.52 -8.53 15.10
N ALA A 199 19.37 -7.83 14.34
CA ALA A 199 20.60 -7.20 14.84
C ALA A 199 20.39 -5.82 15.49
N LEU A 200 19.17 -5.27 15.42
CA LEU A 200 18.87 -3.89 15.79
C LEU A 200 18.99 -3.61 17.30
N THR A 201 19.62 -2.49 17.64
CA THR A 201 19.66 -1.96 19.01
C THR A 201 18.76 -0.73 19.17
N ALA A 202 18.46 -0.36 20.42
CA ALA A 202 17.69 0.85 20.69
C ALA A 202 18.37 2.14 20.18
N GLN A 203 19.71 2.18 20.15
CA GLN A 203 20.45 3.32 19.63
C GLN A 203 20.32 3.46 18.11
N ASP A 204 20.27 2.33 17.39
CA ASP A 204 20.14 2.33 15.93
C ASP A 204 18.81 2.95 15.47
N LEU A 205 17.75 2.81 16.27
CA LEU A 205 16.42 3.35 15.98
C LEU A 205 16.42 4.88 15.81
N ALA A 206 17.24 5.58 16.59
CA ALA A 206 17.35 7.03 16.55
C ALA A 206 18.28 7.55 15.43
N ARG A 207 18.96 6.66 14.70
CA ARG A 207 19.92 7.03 13.66
C ARG A 207 19.23 7.88 12.59
N SER A 208 19.86 9.01 12.25
CA SER A 208 19.37 9.94 11.23
C SER A 208 19.72 9.46 9.82
N CYS A 209 18.69 9.20 9.02
CA CYS A 209 18.72 8.81 7.62
C CYS A 209 18.30 9.99 6.72
N ARG A 210 18.74 9.99 5.45
CA ARG A 210 18.16 10.89 4.45
C ARG A 210 16.79 10.35 4.04
N HIS A 211 15.79 11.23 3.92
CA HIS A 211 14.48 10.81 3.42
C HIS A 211 14.59 10.42 1.94
N PRO A 212 14.15 9.22 1.51
CA PRO A 212 14.42 8.69 0.17
C PRO A 212 13.76 9.49 -0.95
N TRP A 213 12.62 10.14 -0.66
CA TRP A 213 11.87 10.99 -1.59
C TRP A 213 12.08 12.50 -1.40
N ALA A 214 12.86 12.91 -0.39
CA ALA A 214 13.08 14.31 -0.07
C ALA A 214 14.46 14.49 0.58
N PRO A 215 15.55 14.39 -0.19
CA PRO A 215 16.90 14.19 0.35
C PRO A 215 17.41 15.28 1.30
N ASP A 216 16.80 16.46 1.26
CA ASP A 216 17.06 17.59 2.16
C ASP A 216 16.42 17.41 3.55
N ARG A 217 15.46 16.49 3.67
CA ARG A 217 14.83 16.12 4.95
C ARG A 217 15.53 14.91 5.56
N ARG A 218 15.49 14.87 6.89
CA ARG A 218 16.00 13.76 7.69
C ARG A 218 14.84 12.99 8.32
N VAL A 219 15.00 11.67 8.43
CA VAL A 219 14.08 10.76 9.12
C VAL A 219 14.88 9.84 10.02
N SER A 220 14.26 9.27 11.05
CA SER A 220 14.92 8.24 11.87
C SER A 220 14.84 6.87 11.16
N ALA A 221 15.77 5.96 11.50
CA ALA A 221 15.67 4.58 11.06
C ALA A 221 14.37 3.93 11.54
N LEU A 222 13.88 4.26 12.74
CA LEU A 222 12.58 3.82 13.23
C LEU A 222 11.43 4.28 12.33
N ALA A 223 11.42 5.54 11.88
CA ALA A 223 10.38 6.03 10.98
C ALA A 223 10.41 5.29 9.63
N CYS A 224 11.59 5.00 9.09
CA CYS A 224 11.71 4.16 7.89
C CYS A 224 11.15 2.75 8.09
N LEU A 225 11.41 2.12 9.24
CA LEU A 225 10.86 0.79 9.57
C LEU A 225 9.33 0.84 9.76
N HIS A 226 8.80 1.90 10.39
CA HIS A 226 7.36 2.14 10.46
C HIS A 226 6.74 2.26 9.08
N THR A 227 7.39 2.97 8.15
CA THR A 227 6.90 3.02 6.78
C THR A 227 6.88 1.64 6.13
N ILE A 228 7.95 0.84 6.25
CA ILE A 228 7.96 -0.54 5.72
C ILE A 228 6.79 -1.35 6.29
N LEU A 229 6.59 -1.31 7.61
CA LEU A 229 5.47 -2.01 8.25
C LEU A 229 4.10 -1.48 7.78
N GLU A 230 3.97 -0.17 7.56
CA GLU A 230 2.74 0.43 7.03
C GLU A 230 2.44 -0.06 5.61
N GLU A 231 3.42 0.00 4.71
CA GLU A 231 3.31 -0.48 3.33
C GLU A 231 2.83 -1.93 3.33
N GLU A 232 3.47 -2.77 4.12
CA GLU A 232 3.15 -4.18 4.25
C GLU A 232 1.70 -4.43 4.70
N TRP A 233 1.21 -3.73 5.73
CA TRP A 233 -0.16 -3.89 6.23
C TRP A 233 -1.21 -3.26 5.32
N ALA A 234 -0.94 -2.11 4.72
CA ALA A 234 -1.83 -1.46 3.77
C ALA A 234 -2.01 -2.33 2.53
N HIS A 235 -0.92 -2.83 1.96
CA HIS A 235 -0.95 -3.68 0.78
C HIS A 235 -1.49 -5.08 1.06
N HIS A 236 -1.30 -5.63 2.27
CA HIS A 236 -1.97 -6.85 2.68
C HIS A 236 -3.50 -6.66 2.68
N ARG A 237 -3.99 -5.54 3.23
CA ARG A 237 -5.43 -5.19 3.23
C ARG A 237 -6.00 -5.15 1.82
N TYR A 238 -5.31 -4.51 0.87
CA TYR A 238 -5.75 -4.46 -0.54
C TYR A 238 -5.77 -5.85 -1.17
N ALA A 239 -4.67 -6.60 -1.01
CA ALA A 239 -4.54 -7.94 -1.54
C ALA A 239 -5.68 -8.86 -1.05
N VAL A 240 -5.97 -8.90 0.25
CA VAL A 240 -7.02 -9.79 0.76
C VAL A 240 -8.43 -9.35 0.37
N ARG A 241 -8.68 -8.04 0.24
CA ARG A 241 -9.95 -7.48 -0.28
C ARG A 241 -10.17 -7.96 -1.71
N ASP A 242 -9.16 -7.83 -2.56
CA ASP A 242 -9.28 -8.15 -3.99
C ASP A 242 -9.35 -9.66 -4.23
N LEU A 243 -8.55 -10.45 -3.51
CA LEU A 243 -8.62 -11.91 -3.54
C LEU A 243 -9.97 -12.44 -3.07
N ALA A 244 -10.66 -11.76 -2.15
CA ALA A 244 -12.01 -12.13 -1.74
C ALA A 244 -13.05 -11.87 -2.84
N SER A 245 -12.89 -10.77 -3.59
CA SER A 245 -13.77 -10.41 -4.70
C SER A 245 -13.66 -11.38 -5.88
N ILE A 246 -12.48 -11.95 -6.13
CA ILE A 246 -12.26 -12.95 -7.20
C ILE A 246 -13.04 -14.25 -6.94
N ILE A 247 -13.07 -14.72 -5.68
CA ILE A 247 -13.80 -15.95 -5.30
C ILE A 247 -15.32 -15.75 -5.38
N GLY A 248 -15.79 -14.52 -5.20
CA GLY A 248 -17.20 -14.15 -5.29
C GLY A 248 -17.76 -14.08 -6.71
N GLN A 249 -16.91 -14.15 -7.74
CA GLN A 249 -17.36 -14.19 -9.13
C GLN A 249 -17.53 -15.65 -9.57
N PRO A 250 -18.74 -16.08 -9.99
CA PRO A 250 -18.87 -17.33 -10.71
C PRO A 250 -17.97 -17.25 -11.94
N GLU A 251 -17.24 -18.33 -12.25
CA GLU A 251 -16.57 -18.48 -13.53
C GLU A 251 -17.59 -18.15 -14.62
N THR A 252 -17.43 -17.01 -15.31
CA THR A 252 -18.17 -16.76 -16.52
C THR A 252 -17.66 -17.76 -17.53
N GLY A 253 -18.30 -18.94 -17.51
CA GLY A 253 -18.07 -20.01 -18.44
C GLY A 253 -18.11 -19.43 -19.84
N ILE A 254 -17.07 -19.78 -20.59
CA ILE A 254 -17.04 -19.66 -22.04
C ILE A 254 -18.35 -20.25 -22.55
N SER A 255 -19.25 -19.38 -23.00
CA SER A 255 -20.39 -19.78 -23.83
C SER A 255 -19.80 -20.19 -25.18
N ALA A 256 -19.52 -21.48 -25.33
CA ALA A 256 -19.47 -22.10 -26.64
C ALA A 256 -20.93 -22.23 -27.12
N ASP A 257 -21.20 -21.61 -28.27
CA ASP A 257 -22.27 -21.84 -29.26
C ASP A 257 -23.64 -22.36 -28.78
N ASP A 258 -24.68 -21.56 -29.03
CA ASP A 258 -25.78 -21.87 -29.96
C ASP A 258 -26.49 -20.57 -30.42
#